data_AF-A0A3D4M2M0-F1
#
_entry.id   AF-A0A3D4M2M0-F1
#
_cell.length_a   1.000
_cell.length_b   1.000
_cell.length_c   1.000
_cell.angle_alpha   90.00
_cell.angle_beta   90.00
_cell.angle_gamma   90.00
#
_symmetry.space_group_name_H-M   'P 1'
#
loop_
_entity.id
_entity.type
_entity.pdbx_description
1 polymer ?
#
loop_
_entity_poly.entity_id
_entity_poly.type
_entity_poly.pdbx_seq_one_letter_code
_entity_poly.pdbx_strand_id
1 'polypeptide(L)'
;MKTVEIRDILTGFLFTTLLIFTGMLQTDLKAIPQLVMILLGIITVLAFIYKPAAPNTTLLFYLITSIMLYSAIFSVSENIIDLLYPDRGWILHEGEKKRVMDMSWVWSVAAGLILSPLSLVLYHRSKLRNPRLEKGVSVLFLAMTLVIYIVWELG
;
A
#
# COMPACT_ATOMS: atom_id res chain seq x y z
N MET A 1 19.07 21.44 -3.73
CA MET A 1 18.07 20.35 -3.69
C MET A 1 16.73 20.95 -4.07
N LYS A 2 16.07 20.48 -5.14
CA LYS A 2 14.67 20.89 -5.40
C LYS A 2 13.80 20.24 -4.33
N THR A 3 13.09 21.07 -3.57
CA THR A 3 12.12 20.63 -2.57
C THR A 3 10.97 19.91 -3.26
N VAL A 4 10.65 18.70 -2.80
CA VAL A 4 9.43 18.00 -3.21
C VAL A 4 8.26 18.86 -2.77
N GLU A 5 7.43 19.28 -3.71
CA GLU A 5 6.31 20.18 -3.42
C GLU A 5 5.15 19.38 -2.82
N ILE A 6 4.30 20.02 -2.01
CA ILE A 6 3.07 19.41 -1.49
C ILE A 6 2.23 18.81 -2.62
N ARG A 7 2.25 19.45 -3.80
CA ARG A 7 1.60 18.95 -5.01
C ARG A 7 2.09 17.55 -5.38
N ASP A 8 3.39 17.29 -5.31
CA ASP A 8 3.98 16.00 -5.67
C ASP A 8 3.56 14.90 -4.69
N ILE A 9 3.44 15.24 -3.39
CA ILE A 9 2.92 14.34 -2.34
C ILE A 9 1.44 14.03 -2.60
N LEU A 10 0.63 15.05 -2.92
CA LEU A 10 -0.79 14.89 -3.23
C LEU A 10 -1.00 14.07 -4.50
N THR A 11 -0.15 14.25 -5.52
CA THR A 11 -0.17 13.43 -6.74
C THR A 11 0.19 11.98 -6.43
N GLY A 12 1.24 11.73 -5.64
CA GLY A 12 1.59 10.38 -5.17
C GLY A 12 0.45 9.73 -4.37
N PHE A 13 -0.22 10.50 -3.51
CA PHE A 13 -1.38 10.05 -2.74
C PHE A 13 -2.58 9.71 -3.63
N LEU A 14 -2.89 10.54 -4.63
CA LEU A 14 -3.94 10.28 -5.61
C LEU A 14 -3.66 8.99 -6.38
N PHE A 15 -2.44 8.80 -6.87
CA PHE A 15 -2.04 7.58 -7.58
C PHE A 15 -2.08 6.34 -6.69
N THR A 16 -1.67 6.46 -5.43
CA THR A 16 -1.75 5.34 -4.47
C THR A 16 -3.20 4.96 -4.24
N THR A 17 -4.06 5.94 -3.94
CA THR A 17 -5.49 5.73 -3.73
C THR A 17 -6.15 5.09 -4.95
N LEU A 18 -5.82 5.56 -6.16
CA LEU A 18 -6.33 4.97 -7.41
C LEU A 18 -5.89 3.52 -7.59
N LEU A 19 -4.61 3.21 -7.36
CA LEU A 19 -4.06 1.84 -7.49
C LEU A 19 -4.67 0.88 -6.47
N ILE A 20 -4.88 1.35 -5.24
CA ILE A 20 -5.52 0.57 -4.18
C ILE A 20 -6.99 0.34 -4.50
N PHE A 21 -7.71 1.38 -4.92
CA PHE A 21 -9.14 1.26 -5.21
C PHE A 21 -9.38 0.35 -6.42
N THR A 22 -8.51 0.42 -7.44
CA THR A 22 -8.51 -0.57 -8.53
C THR A 22 -8.14 -1.97 -8.03
N GLY A 23 -7.17 -2.09 -7.13
CA GLY A 23 -6.80 -3.34 -6.47
C GLY A 23 -7.92 -3.99 -5.63
N MET A 24 -8.71 -3.20 -4.92
CA MET A 24 -9.82 -3.69 -4.10
C MET A 24 -11.07 -4.01 -4.94
N LEU A 25 -11.36 -3.20 -5.95
CA LEU A 25 -12.50 -3.42 -6.86
C LEU A 25 -12.31 -4.62 -7.78
N GLN A 26 -11.08 -5.08 -7.95
CA GLN A 26 -10.77 -6.29 -8.68
C GLN A 26 -10.46 -7.41 -7.66
N THR A 27 -11.44 -7.80 -6.87
CA THR A 27 -11.28 -8.78 -5.77
C THR A 27 -11.00 -10.23 -6.23
N ASP A 28 -10.45 -10.40 -7.44
CA ASP A 28 -10.02 -11.64 -8.12
C ASP A 28 -8.68 -11.42 -8.87
N LEU A 29 -7.76 -10.59 -8.35
CA LEU A 29 -6.63 -10.07 -9.14
C LEU A 29 -5.55 -11.07 -9.53
N LYS A 30 -5.86 -11.80 -10.61
CA LYS A 30 -5.03 -12.13 -11.77
C LYS A 30 -3.78 -11.26 -11.87
N ALA A 31 -2.63 -11.89 -12.15
CA ALA A 31 -1.32 -11.38 -12.59
C ALA A 31 -1.08 -9.86 -12.78
N ILE A 32 -2.01 -9.09 -13.36
CA ILE A 32 -1.81 -7.73 -13.89
C ILE A 32 -1.38 -6.70 -12.83
N PRO A 33 -2.08 -6.46 -11.70
CA PRO A 33 -1.63 -5.47 -10.71
C PRO A 33 -0.33 -5.89 -10.04
N GLN A 34 -0.11 -7.19 -9.90
CA GLN A 34 1.13 -7.70 -9.34
C GLN A 34 2.30 -7.44 -10.30
N LEU A 35 2.10 -7.63 -11.61
CA LEU A 35 3.04 -7.19 -12.64
C LEU A 35 3.25 -5.67 -12.62
N VAL A 36 2.21 -4.86 -12.41
CA VAL A 36 2.34 -3.40 -12.24
C VAL A 36 3.19 -3.05 -11.02
N MET A 37 2.98 -3.72 -9.87
CA MET A 37 3.78 -3.53 -8.66
C MET A 37 5.24 -3.97 -8.86
N ILE A 38 5.47 -5.08 -9.56
CA ILE A 38 6.83 -5.54 -9.92
C ILE A 38 7.51 -4.50 -10.81
N LEU A 39 6.86 -4.04 -11.88
CA LEU A 39 7.38 -3.01 -12.76
C LEU A 39 7.71 -1.72 -12.00
N LEU A 40 6.82 -1.29 -11.10
CA LEU A 40 7.05 -0.13 -10.26
C LEU A 40 8.26 -0.32 -9.32
N GLY A 41 8.39 -1.51 -8.72
CA GLY A 41 9.55 -1.90 -7.92
C GLY A 41 10.86 -1.86 -8.70
N ILE A 42 10.89 -2.43 -9.90
CA ILE A 42 12.06 -2.43 -10.80
C ILE A 42 12.44 -0.99 -11.15
N ILE A 43 11.49 -0.18 -11.61
CA ILE A 43 11.74 1.22 -12.00
C ILE A 43 12.31 2.00 -10.80
N THR A 44 11.78 1.78 -9.60
CA THR A 44 12.26 2.46 -8.39
C THR A 44 13.67 2.04 -8.01
N VAL A 45 13.98 0.75 -8.03
CA VAL A 45 15.35 0.24 -7.76
C VAL A 45 16.34 0.76 -8.80
N LEU A 46 15.99 0.72 -10.09
CA LEU A 46 16.83 1.27 -11.16
C LEU A 46 17.03 2.78 -10.99
N ALA A 47 16.00 3.52 -10.59
CA ALA A 47 16.10 4.95 -10.30
C ALA A 47 17.09 5.23 -9.15
N PHE A 48 17.11 4.41 -8.09
CA PHE A 48 18.11 4.49 -7.03
C PHE A 48 19.54 4.15 -7.49
N ILE A 49 19.69 3.28 -8.50
CA ILE A 49 21.01 2.93 -9.05
C ILE A 49 21.55 4.04 -9.94
N TYR A 50 20.75 4.55 -10.89
CA TYR A 50 21.20 5.50 -11.90
C TYR A 50 21.10 6.96 -11.47
N LYS A 51 20.10 7.32 -10.66
CA LYS A 51 19.81 8.71 -10.28
C LYS A 51 19.39 8.81 -8.79
N PRO A 52 20.26 8.44 -7.83
CA PRO A 52 19.91 8.33 -6.41
C PRO A 52 19.41 9.64 -5.78
N ALA A 53 19.89 10.79 -6.28
CA ALA A 53 19.52 12.11 -5.75
C ALA A 53 18.42 12.83 -6.56
N ALA A 54 17.84 12.18 -7.58
CA ALA A 54 16.82 12.82 -8.40
C ALA A 54 15.48 12.92 -7.65
N PRO A 55 14.73 14.03 -7.80
CA PRO A 55 13.39 14.16 -7.22
C PRO A 55 12.46 13.02 -7.61
N ASN A 56 12.53 12.56 -8.86
CA ASN A 56 11.72 11.46 -9.38
C ASN A 56 11.97 10.14 -8.63
N THR A 57 13.20 9.86 -8.22
CA THR A 57 13.55 8.67 -7.42
C THR A 57 12.89 8.73 -6.04
N THR A 58 12.83 9.92 -5.44
CA THR A 58 12.17 10.13 -4.15
C THR A 58 10.65 9.96 -4.28
N LEU A 59 10.05 10.46 -5.36
CA LEU A 59 8.62 10.32 -5.64
C LEU A 59 8.22 8.84 -5.81
N LEU A 60 9.00 8.09 -6.59
CA LEU A 60 8.78 6.65 -6.82
C LEU A 60 8.87 5.85 -5.51
N PHE A 61 9.85 6.16 -4.67
CA PHE A 61 9.97 5.57 -3.34
C PHE A 61 8.75 5.88 -2.47
N TYR A 62 8.27 7.14 -2.45
CA TYR A 62 7.08 7.50 -1.69
C TYR A 62 5.83 6.81 -2.20
N LEU A 63 5.70 6.61 -3.51
CA LEU A 63 4.58 5.88 -4.10
C LEU A 63 4.56 4.42 -3.60
N ILE A 64 5.67 3.70 -3.72
CA ILE A 64 5.76 2.31 -3.23
C ILE A 64 5.51 2.23 -1.72
N THR A 65 6.15 3.12 -0.95
CA THR A 65 6.02 3.12 0.51
C THR A 65 4.59 3.45 0.94
N SER A 66 3.90 4.35 0.22
CA SER A 66 2.48 4.66 0.44
C SER A 66 1.59 3.44 0.27
N ILE A 67 1.82 2.66 -0.80
CA ILE A 67 1.06 1.43 -1.10
C ILE A 67 1.30 0.40 0.00
N MET A 68 2.56 0.20 0.41
CA MET A 68 2.92 -0.72 1.49
C MET A 68 2.28 -0.31 2.82
N LEU A 69 2.41 0.96 3.22
CA LEU A 69 1.85 1.47 4.46
C LEU A 69 0.34 1.37 4.47
N TYR A 70 -0.33 1.74 3.38
CA TYR A 70 -1.77 1.58 3.26
C TYR A 70 -2.17 0.12 3.46
N SER A 71 -1.54 -0.81 2.74
CA SER A 71 -1.88 -2.23 2.78
C SER A 71 -1.67 -2.81 4.18
N ALA A 72 -0.58 -2.42 4.84
CA ALA A 72 -0.29 -2.82 6.21
C ALA A 72 -1.33 -2.25 7.20
N ILE A 73 -1.65 -0.96 7.11
CA ILE A 73 -2.62 -0.30 8.00
C ILE A 73 -4.01 -0.90 7.79
N PHE A 74 -4.43 -1.06 6.54
CA PHE A 74 -5.71 -1.69 6.20
C PHE A 74 -5.81 -3.11 6.79
N SER A 75 -4.78 -3.93 6.60
CA SER A 75 -4.75 -5.31 7.14
C SER A 75 -4.78 -5.34 8.66
N VAL A 76 -4.03 -4.44 9.32
CA VAL A 76 -4.06 -4.33 10.78
C VAL A 76 -5.43 -3.86 11.28
N SER A 77 -6.03 -2.87 10.62
CA SER A 77 -7.36 -2.39 10.95
C SER A 77 -8.43 -3.47 10.79
N GLU A 78 -8.40 -4.25 9.71
CA GLU A 78 -9.31 -5.40 9.55
C GLU A 78 -9.15 -6.43 10.67
N ASN A 79 -7.91 -6.80 11.02
CA ASN A 79 -7.66 -7.73 12.13
C ASN A 79 -8.14 -7.18 13.47
N ILE A 80 -8.01 -5.88 13.72
CA ILE A 80 -8.54 -5.24 14.93
C ILE A 80 -10.07 -5.31 14.93
N ILE A 81 -10.72 -5.06 13.80
CA ILE A 81 -12.18 -5.12 13.69
C ILE A 81 -12.66 -6.56 13.88
N ASP A 82 -12.00 -7.56 13.28
CA ASP A 82 -12.31 -8.98 13.49
C ASP A 82 -12.17 -9.41 14.95
N LEU A 83 -11.15 -8.88 15.65
CA LEU A 83 -10.95 -9.15 17.07
C LEU A 83 -12.05 -8.52 17.94
N LEU A 84 -12.51 -7.32 17.59
CA LEU A 84 -13.55 -6.60 18.34
C LEU A 84 -14.96 -7.11 18.03
N TYR A 85 -15.21 -7.56 16.80
CA TYR A 85 -16.52 -7.99 16.30
C TYR A 85 -16.39 -9.31 15.51
N PRO A 86 -16.19 -10.45 16.19
CA PRO A 86 -15.92 -11.74 15.54
C PRO A 86 -17.12 -12.28 14.73
N ASP A 87 -18.35 -11.91 15.08
CA ASP A 87 -19.57 -12.27 14.34
C ASP A 87 -20.02 -11.16 13.37
N ARG A 88 -19.14 -10.21 13.01
CA ARG A 88 -19.50 -9.14 12.06
C ARG A 88 -19.98 -9.71 10.72
N GLY A 89 -21.06 -9.14 10.21
CA GLY A 89 -21.71 -9.64 8.99
C GLY A 89 -22.49 -10.95 9.17
N TRP A 90 -22.67 -11.44 10.40
CA TRP A 90 -23.56 -12.57 10.70
C TRP A 90 -24.72 -12.12 11.58
N ILE A 91 -25.93 -12.49 11.20
CA ILE A 91 -27.13 -12.32 12.02
C ILE A 91 -27.82 -13.66 12.22
N LEU A 92 -28.44 -13.85 13.38
CA LEU A 92 -29.32 -14.99 13.63
C LEU A 92 -30.73 -14.62 13.15
N HIS A 93 -31.27 -15.36 12.19
CA HIS A 93 -32.63 -15.16 11.70
C HIS A 93 -33.33 -16.52 11.64
N GLU A 94 -34.42 -16.67 12.40
CA GLU A 94 -35.21 -17.92 12.47
C GLU A 94 -34.38 -19.16 12.89
N GLY A 95 -33.35 -18.95 13.72
CA GLY A 95 -32.46 -20.02 14.19
C GLY A 95 -31.29 -20.33 13.26
N GLU A 96 -31.23 -19.74 12.07
CA GLU A 96 -30.12 -19.89 11.12
C GLU A 96 -29.19 -18.67 11.14
N LYS A 97 -27.86 -18.92 11.07
CA LYS A 97 -26.87 -17.86 10.85
C LYS A 97 -26.90 -17.43 9.38
N LYS A 98 -27.34 -16.21 9.10
CA LYS A 98 -27.34 -15.61 7.76
C LYS A 98 -26.26 -14.54 7.65
N ARG A 99 -25.55 -14.53 6.52
CA ARG A 99 -24.53 -13.52 6.22
C ARG A 99 -25.22 -12.27 5.68
N VAL A 100 -24.93 -11.12 6.28
CA VAL A 100 -25.37 -9.79 5.84
C VAL A 100 -24.16 -8.94 5.49
N MET A 101 -24.37 -7.92 4.66
CA MET A 101 -23.31 -7.02 4.25
C MET A 101 -22.82 -6.21 5.47
N ASP A 102 -21.58 -6.46 5.88
CA ASP A 102 -20.89 -5.66 6.88
C ASP A 102 -20.14 -4.51 6.19
N MET A 103 -20.31 -3.29 6.71
CA MET A 103 -19.67 -2.08 6.20
C MET A 103 -18.47 -1.65 7.07
N SER A 104 -18.07 -2.47 8.05
CA SER A 104 -16.95 -2.14 8.93
C SER A 104 -15.61 -1.97 8.18
N TRP A 105 -15.47 -2.57 6.99
CA TRP A 105 -14.32 -2.38 6.09
C TRP A 105 -14.05 -0.92 5.71
N VAL A 106 -15.08 -0.06 5.75
CA VAL A 106 -14.94 1.38 5.49
C VAL A 106 -14.00 2.03 6.50
N TRP A 107 -13.99 1.55 7.76
CA TRP A 107 -13.08 2.07 8.79
C TRP A 107 -11.62 1.74 8.48
N SER A 108 -11.35 0.55 7.96
CA SER A 108 -9.99 0.16 7.53
C SER A 108 -9.52 0.96 6.33
N VAL A 109 -10.41 1.25 5.37
CA VAL A 109 -10.11 2.15 4.25
C VAL A 109 -9.79 3.55 4.76
N ALA A 110 -10.61 4.10 5.66
CA ALA A 110 -10.39 5.42 6.23
C ALA A 110 -9.07 5.50 7.00
N ALA A 111 -8.76 4.49 7.82
CA ALA A 111 -7.50 4.39 8.55
C ALA A 111 -6.30 4.39 7.59
N GLY A 112 -6.33 3.55 6.56
CA GLY A 112 -5.28 3.50 5.53
C GLY A 112 -5.10 4.83 4.80
N LEU A 113 -6.20 5.45 4.36
CA LEU A 113 -6.17 6.73 3.62
C LEU A 113 -5.65 7.89 4.45
N ILE A 114 -5.85 7.90 5.76
CA ILE A 114 -5.41 8.99 6.64
C ILE A 114 -3.99 8.73 7.14
N LEU A 115 -3.72 7.53 7.67
CA LEU A 115 -2.48 7.23 8.38
C LEU A 115 -1.31 6.98 7.42
N SER A 116 -1.53 6.43 6.22
CA SER A 116 -0.47 6.23 5.23
C SER A 116 0.19 7.55 4.78
N PRO A 117 -0.55 8.55 4.25
CA PRO A 117 0.06 9.82 3.86
C PRO A 117 0.61 10.59 5.05
N LEU A 118 -0.05 10.54 6.21
CA LEU A 118 0.46 11.18 7.43
C LEU A 118 1.83 10.63 7.81
N SER A 119 1.98 9.30 7.78
CA SER A 119 3.26 8.62 8.05
C SER A 119 4.35 9.03 7.06
N LEU A 120 4.01 9.19 5.77
CA LEU A 120 4.94 9.68 4.75
C LEU A 120 5.35 11.14 4.94
N VAL A 121 4.40 12.00 5.31
CA VAL A 121 4.69 13.42 5.62
C VAL A 121 5.63 13.51 6.82
N LEU A 122 5.39 12.71 7.87
CA LEU A 122 6.27 12.64 9.03
C LEU A 122 7.65 12.11 8.66
N TYR A 123 7.72 11.05 7.84
CA TYR A 123 9.00 10.52 7.33
C TYR A 123 9.78 11.58 6.55
N HIS A 124 9.11 12.28 5.61
CA HIS A 124 9.71 13.33 4.80
C HIS A 124 10.27 14.49 5.63
N ARG A 125 9.55 14.88 6.70
CA ARG A 125 9.97 15.96 7.61
C ARG A 125 11.00 15.52 8.64
N SER A 126 11.17 14.22 8.86
CA SER A 126 12.11 13.71 9.85
C SER A 126 13.55 13.85 9.37
N LYS A 127 14.47 14.10 10.30
CA LYS A 127 15.93 14.02 10.04
C LYS A 127 16.41 12.58 9.82
N LEU A 128 15.51 11.58 9.92
CA LEU A 128 15.82 10.15 9.79
C LEU A 128 15.85 9.68 8.33
N ARG A 129 15.63 10.57 7.36
CA ARG A 129 15.69 10.24 5.94
C ARG A 129 17.07 9.67 5.60
N ASN A 130 17.10 8.38 5.26
CA ASN A 130 18.34 7.68 4.96
C ASN A 130 18.25 6.99 3.59
N PRO A 131 18.99 7.45 2.56
CA PRO A 131 18.89 6.91 1.21
C PRO A 131 19.29 5.43 1.11
N ARG A 132 20.13 4.93 2.03
CA ARG A 132 20.45 3.49 2.09
C ARG A 132 19.24 2.67 2.54
N LEU A 133 18.46 3.20 3.48
CA LEU A 133 17.24 2.58 3.96
C LEU A 133 16.15 2.62 2.89
N GLU A 134 15.97 3.75 2.21
CA GLU A 134 15.01 3.89 1.09
C GLU A 134 15.28 2.86 -0.01
N LYS A 135 16.56 2.70 -0.39
CA LYS A 135 16.99 1.69 -1.35
C LYS A 135 16.73 0.26 -0.83
N GLY A 136 17.10 -0.02 0.42
CA GLY A 136 16.88 -1.34 1.04
C GLY A 136 15.41 -1.74 1.07
N VAL A 137 14.53 -0.83 1.48
CA VAL A 137 13.08 -1.03 1.47
C VAL A 137 12.55 -1.27 0.06
N SER A 138 13.01 -0.51 -0.93
CA SER A 138 12.60 -0.68 -2.33
C SER A 138 12.99 -2.06 -2.90
N VAL A 139 14.20 -2.53 -2.57
CA VAL A 139 14.68 -3.86 -2.97
C VAL A 139 13.86 -4.95 -2.28
N LEU A 140 13.59 -4.80 -0.99
CA LEU A 140 12.77 -5.74 -0.22
C LEU A 140 11.34 -5.81 -0.74
N PHE A 141 10.73 -4.66 -1.06
CA PHE A 141 9.42 -4.60 -1.71
C PHE A 141 9.40 -5.40 -3.02
N LEU A 142 10.38 -5.16 -3.90
CA LEU A 142 10.48 -5.87 -5.17
C LEU A 142 10.65 -7.39 -4.96
N ALA A 143 11.53 -7.79 -4.06
CA ALA A 143 11.78 -9.20 -3.74
C ALA A 143 10.51 -9.90 -3.21
N MET A 144 9.81 -9.29 -2.24
CA MET A 144 8.57 -9.87 -1.71
C MET A 144 7.49 -9.96 -2.79
N THR A 145 7.30 -8.91 -3.59
CA THR A 145 6.27 -8.90 -4.64
C THR A 145 6.54 -9.99 -5.69
N LEU A 146 7.81 -10.19 -6.06
CA LEU A 146 8.24 -11.27 -6.96
C LEU A 146 7.98 -12.65 -6.36
N VAL A 147 8.33 -12.86 -5.08
CA VAL A 147 8.08 -14.15 -4.41
C VAL A 147 6.59 -14.46 -4.39
N ILE A 148 5.75 -13.49 -4.02
CA ILE A 148 4.29 -13.69 -4.00
C ILE A 148 3.80 -14.02 -5.42
N TYR A 149 4.32 -13.36 -6.46
CA TYR A 149 3.89 -13.60 -7.83
C TYR A 149 4.24 -15.02 -8.30
N ILE A 150 5.46 -15.47 -8.01
CA ILE A 150 5.90 -16.82 -8.38
C ILE A 150 5.08 -17.87 -7.64
N VAL A 151 4.84 -17.69 -6.33
CA VAL A 151 4.15 -18.69 -5.51
C VAL A 151 2.66 -18.78 -5.84
N TRP A 152 2.00 -17.66 -6.11
CA TRP A 152 0.53 -17.63 -6.22
C TRP A 152 0.00 -17.59 -7.67
N GLU A 153 0.80 -17.15 -8.64
CA GLU A 153 0.36 -17.06 -10.05
C GLU A 153 1.03 -18.09 -10.95
N LEU A 154 2.28 -18.51 -10.66
CA LEU A 154 3.04 -19.44 -11.51
C LEU A 154 3.18 -20.87 -10.92
N GLY A 155 2.94 -21.03 -9.62
CA GLY A 155 3.03 -22.32 -8.90
C GLY A 155 1.68 -22.98 -8.74
#